data_AF-A0A9D7EVZ8-F1
#
_entry.id   AF-A0A9D7EVZ8-F1
#
_cell.length_a   1.000
_cell.length_b   1.000
_cell.length_c   1.000
_cell.angle_alpha   90.00
_cell.angle_beta   90.00
_cell.angle_gamma   90.00
#
_symmetry.space_group_name_H-M   'P 1'
#
loop_
_entity.id
_entity.type
_entity.pdbx_description
1 polymer ?
#
loop_
_entity_poly.entity_id
_entity_poly.type
_entity_poly.pdbx_seq_one_letter_code
_entity_poly.pdbx_strand_id
1 'polypeptide(L)'
;MFIIIGTLKPVNADTNIYHVQIIKWFNEYGTIPGIANLFPRYGLGSNWFNLISIFKIPFFSNNNYTWLNTTTVIWFFVWLVGNWKFHQKNTSASVSSKILSHLYLLLIVFCLFEWELFRDAANSTNYDFIVTALTIVIVLFLIEEILLPPITKKFSFLFAITCISLIPLKLSGAFAILLLLYYLFSFKKVKYWIYSFIAGLIITIPFIIKNYIITGYPFFPASLSLPSPEWQVPIAMTDYLRQYIHVTNRFYNASIDYTQIPELMHKNWTSIWFSGILIQQKIIVLGALTSISVILFKPSFLHDTKKLRILFFAFTFNGGWMVLFCPSPRFGYGVLLILAFFPACLFLGRYISTRLHQPVIIVSIAISCFYIYKKSSPIRNSPVHLLYPIAVDKPPVKKINLDGIDVYLPEIINNGWMRDCYDTEVPCIYQENIYLHPRGTSIKDGFKMTGQPDSLFVRKYIY
;
A
#
# COMPACT_ATOMS: atom_id res chain seq x y z
N MET A 1 12.60 3.17 -18.49
CA MET A 1 11.69 4.12 -17.82
C MET A 1 11.72 3.96 -16.30
N PHE A 2 11.16 2.89 -15.74
CA PHE A 2 11.08 2.72 -14.27
C PHE A 2 12.44 2.54 -13.57
N ILE A 3 13.44 1.97 -14.23
CA ILE A 3 14.82 1.93 -13.72
C ILE A 3 15.32 3.35 -13.43
N ILE A 4 15.12 4.29 -14.38
CA ILE A 4 15.53 5.70 -14.22
C ILE A 4 14.75 6.36 -13.08
N ILE A 5 13.47 6.04 -12.91
CA ILE A 5 12.67 6.57 -11.79
C ILE A 5 13.18 6.03 -10.45
N GLY A 6 13.48 4.73 -10.39
CA GLY A 6 13.91 4.06 -9.16
C GLY A 6 15.27 4.51 -8.63
N THR A 7 16.07 5.18 -9.46
CA THR A 7 17.35 5.77 -9.05
C THR A 7 17.27 7.23 -8.63
N LEU A 8 16.11 7.88 -8.77
CA LEU A 8 15.93 9.25 -8.29
C LEU A 8 15.87 9.28 -6.75
N LYS A 9 15.75 10.47 -6.18
CA LYS A 9 15.59 10.65 -4.74
C LYS A 9 14.13 10.36 -4.37
N PRO A 10 13.85 9.60 -3.28
CA PRO A 10 12.48 9.35 -2.86
C PRO A 10 11.68 10.61 -2.60
N VAL A 11 10.47 10.67 -3.18
CA VAL A 11 9.55 11.81 -3.06
C VAL A 11 8.50 11.55 -1.97
N ASN A 12 8.19 10.29 -1.71
CA ASN A 12 7.26 9.89 -0.67
C ASN A 12 7.73 10.33 0.73
N ALA A 13 6.92 11.14 1.42
CA ALA A 13 7.24 11.60 2.76
C ALA A 13 7.38 10.43 3.75
N ASP A 14 6.51 9.43 3.70
CA ASP A 14 6.54 8.30 4.65
C ASP A 14 7.85 7.48 4.54
N THR A 15 8.49 7.48 3.36
CA THR A 15 9.80 6.86 3.17
C THR A 15 10.86 7.50 4.06
N ASN A 16 10.86 8.83 4.11
CA ASN A 16 11.82 9.63 4.87
C ASN A 16 11.45 9.75 6.35
N ILE A 17 10.15 9.72 6.65
CA ILE A 17 9.66 9.69 8.02
C ILE A 17 10.09 8.34 8.61
N TYR A 18 9.39 7.24 8.31
CA TYR A 18 9.55 6.01 9.10
C TYR A 18 9.92 4.74 8.33
N HIS A 19 9.76 4.67 7.00
CA HIS A 19 9.98 3.39 6.29
C HIS A 19 11.45 2.96 6.33
N VAL A 20 12.38 3.87 6.03
CA VAL A 20 13.81 3.57 6.03
C VAL A 20 14.26 3.09 7.41
N GLN A 21 13.80 3.75 8.46
CA GLN A 21 14.10 3.36 9.84
C GLN A 21 13.56 1.97 10.19
N ILE A 22 12.31 1.64 9.82
CA ILE A 22 11.76 0.29 10.01
C ILE A 22 12.62 -0.76 9.28
N ILE A 23 13.01 -0.47 8.03
CA ILE A 23 13.85 -1.39 7.24
C ILE A 23 15.21 -1.60 7.91
N LYS A 24 15.83 -0.53 8.44
CA LYS A 24 17.10 -0.61 9.18
C LYS A 24 16.99 -1.44 10.45
N TRP A 25 15.95 -1.20 11.26
CA TRP A 25 15.67 -2.02 12.44
C TRP A 25 15.63 -3.51 12.10
N PHE A 26 14.88 -3.90 11.07
CA PHE A 26 14.79 -5.30 10.66
C PHE A 26 16.09 -5.85 10.08
N ASN A 27 16.87 -5.05 9.35
CA ASN A 27 18.13 -5.47 8.74
C ASN A 27 19.26 -5.65 9.79
N GLU A 28 19.33 -4.76 10.77
CA GLU A 28 20.45 -4.69 11.73
C GLU A 28 20.17 -5.48 13.03
N TYR A 29 18.92 -5.47 13.50
CA TYR A 29 18.56 -6.04 14.81
C TYR A 29 17.37 -7.02 14.78
N GLY A 30 16.65 -7.12 13.66
CA GLY A 30 15.46 -7.95 13.54
C GLY A 30 14.24 -7.36 14.26
N THR A 31 13.48 -8.21 14.95
CA THR A 31 12.26 -7.81 15.66
C THR A 31 12.57 -7.58 17.14
N ILE A 32 12.64 -6.33 17.58
CA ILE A 32 12.91 -5.98 18.99
C ILE A 32 11.59 -5.58 19.70
N PRO A 33 11.43 -5.95 21.00
CA PRO A 33 10.31 -5.50 21.81
C PRO A 33 10.17 -3.98 21.93
N GLY A 34 8.97 -3.46 21.68
CA GLY A 34 8.63 -2.08 22.01
C GLY A 34 9.30 -0.99 21.17
N ILE A 35 9.80 -1.30 19.97
CA ILE A 35 10.33 -0.28 19.03
C ILE A 35 9.29 0.84 18.79
N ALA A 36 7.99 0.53 18.82
CA ALA A 36 6.94 1.54 18.63
C ALA A 36 6.85 2.59 19.76
N ASN A 37 7.53 2.39 20.89
CA ASN A 37 7.69 3.42 21.93
C ASN A 37 8.67 4.53 21.52
N LEU A 38 9.62 4.25 20.62
CA LEU A 38 10.50 5.28 20.05
C LEU A 38 9.72 6.22 19.13
N PHE A 39 8.84 5.64 18.31
CA PHE A 39 7.94 6.36 17.44
C PHE A 39 6.75 5.46 17.06
N PRO A 40 5.49 5.88 17.30
CA PRO A 40 4.32 5.03 17.09
C PRO A 40 4.18 4.48 15.66
N ARG A 41 4.64 5.20 14.62
CA ARG A 41 4.59 4.68 13.24
C ARG A 41 5.50 3.48 12.99
N TYR A 42 6.52 3.25 13.82
CA TYR A 42 7.30 2.01 13.74
C TYR A 42 6.44 0.77 14.02
N GLY A 43 5.31 0.93 14.73
CA GLY A 43 4.30 -0.11 14.91
C GLY A 43 3.38 -0.35 13.72
N LEU A 44 3.31 0.56 12.74
CA LEU A 44 2.47 0.44 11.53
C LEU A 44 3.13 -0.44 10.44
N GLY A 45 4.12 -1.25 10.81
CA GLY A 45 5.03 -1.94 9.89
C GLY A 45 4.37 -2.99 8.99
N SER A 46 4.61 -2.87 7.68
CA SER A 46 4.25 -3.85 6.66
C SER A 46 5.30 -4.99 6.56
N ASN A 47 4.87 -6.22 6.25
CA ASN A 47 5.82 -7.27 5.85
C ASN A 47 6.56 -6.96 4.53
N TRP A 48 6.11 -5.96 3.78
CA TRP A 48 6.85 -5.43 2.64
C TRP A 48 8.21 -4.86 3.07
N PHE A 49 8.29 -4.19 4.22
CA PHE A 49 9.55 -3.69 4.77
C PHE A 49 10.50 -4.81 5.17
N ASN A 50 9.97 -5.92 5.68
CA ASN A 50 10.78 -7.11 5.97
C ASN A 50 11.37 -7.69 4.67
N LEU A 51 10.63 -7.65 3.57
CA LEU A 51 11.14 -8.12 2.29
C LEU A 51 12.24 -7.18 1.77
N ILE A 52 12.02 -5.85 1.86
CA ILE A 52 13.04 -4.86 1.50
C ILE A 52 14.30 -5.04 2.36
N SER A 53 14.17 -5.31 3.66
CA SER A 53 15.32 -5.48 4.57
C SER A 53 16.16 -6.72 4.24
N ILE A 54 15.56 -7.79 3.71
CA ILE A 54 16.28 -8.98 3.23
C ILE A 54 17.08 -8.65 1.95
N PHE A 55 16.49 -7.86 1.04
CA PHE A 55 17.17 -7.44 -0.20
C PHE A 55 18.21 -6.33 0.01
N LYS A 56 18.26 -5.73 1.20
CA LYS A 56 19.33 -4.81 1.61
C LYS A 56 20.60 -5.60 1.99
N ILE A 57 21.40 -5.95 0.98
CA ILE A 57 22.68 -6.66 1.17
C ILE A 57 23.81 -5.63 1.40
N PRO A 58 24.54 -5.68 2.54
CA PRO A 58 25.59 -4.71 2.88
C PRO A 58 26.75 -4.61 1.87
N PHE A 59 26.98 -5.67 1.07
CA PHE A 59 28.01 -5.72 0.04
C PHE A 59 27.81 -4.66 -1.06
N PHE A 60 26.55 -4.33 -1.38
CA PHE A 60 26.27 -3.18 -2.21
C PHE A 60 26.30 -1.95 -1.29
N SER A 61 27.40 -1.19 -1.33
CA SER A 61 27.66 -0.02 -0.47
C SER A 61 26.61 1.11 -0.53
N ASN A 62 25.56 0.96 -1.34
CA ASN A 62 24.63 2.03 -1.71
C ASN A 62 23.19 1.72 -1.25
N ASN A 63 22.46 2.80 -0.95
CA ASN A 63 21.08 2.83 -0.44
C ASN A 63 20.05 2.19 -1.40
N ASN A 64 20.04 0.86 -1.48
CA ASN A 64 19.21 0.05 -2.39
C ASN A 64 17.76 -0.19 -1.90
N TYR A 65 17.25 0.69 -1.02
CA TYR A 65 15.90 0.56 -0.43
C TYR A 65 14.77 0.48 -1.47
N THR A 66 14.94 1.07 -2.65
CA THR A 66 13.90 1.19 -3.70
C THR A 66 13.92 0.07 -4.74
N TRP A 67 14.92 -0.80 -4.75
CA TRP A 67 15.14 -1.77 -5.83
C TRP A 67 14.00 -2.79 -5.96
N LEU A 68 13.53 -3.31 -4.83
CA LEU A 68 12.41 -4.25 -4.81
C LEU A 68 11.14 -3.60 -5.38
N ASN A 69 10.85 -2.37 -4.97
CA ASN A 69 9.71 -1.61 -5.48
C ASN A 69 9.82 -1.36 -6.98
N THR A 70 10.98 -0.88 -7.44
CA THR A 70 11.25 -0.66 -8.86
C THR A 70 11.01 -1.92 -9.68
N THR A 71 11.56 -3.06 -9.22
CA THR A 71 11.42 -4.36 -9.88
C THR A 71 9.97 -4.81 -9.92
N THR A 72 9.24 -4.60 -8.84
CA THR A 72 7.81 -4.97 -8.72
C THR A 72 6.94 -4.14 -9.67
N VAL A 73 7.22 -2.84 -9.80
CA VAL A 73 6.55 -1.97 -10.78
C VAL A 73 6.82 -2.47 -12.20
N ILE A 74 8.08 -2.78 -12.54
CA ILE A 74 8.43 -3.32 -13.87
C ILE A 74 7.68 -4.61 -14.14
N TRP A 75 7.70 -5.56 -13.20
CA TRP A 75 6.97 -6.82 -13.32
C TRP A 75 5.48 -6.59 -13.60
N PHE A 76 4.83 -5.71 -12.86
CA PHE A 76 3.41 -5.42 -13.02
C PHE A 76 3.09 -4.84 -14.40
N PHE A 77 3.91 -3.92 -14.91
CA PHE A 77 3.73 -3.36 -16.26
C PHE A 77 3.98 -4.40 -17.36
N VAL A 78 4.99 -5.25 -17.22
CA VAL A 78 5.22 -6.37 -18.15
C VAL A 78 4.03 -7.31 -18.15
N TRP A 79 3.48 -7.63 -16.98
CA TRP A 79 2.27 -8.44 -16.83
C TRP A 79 1.04 -7.78 -17.49
N LEU A 80 0.79 -6.49 -17.27
CA LEU A 80 -0.30 -5.76 -17.90
C LEU A 80 -0.19 -5.76 -19.44
N VAL A 81 0.99 -5.44 -19.98
CA VAL A 81 1.23 -5.40 -21.43
C VAL A 81 1.13 -6.81 -22.04
N GLY A 82 1.62 -7.83 -21.34
CA GLY A 82 1.52 -9.22 -21.76
C GLY A 82 0.07 -9.67 -21.91
N ASN A 83 -0.76 -9.42 -20.89
CA ASN A 83 -2.19 -9.76 -20.93
C ASN A 83 -2.98 -8.91 -21.93
N TRP A 84 -2.69 -7.60 -22.03
CA TRP A 84 -3.24 -6.75 -23.08
C TRP A 84 -2.96 -7.35 -24.46
N LYS A 85 -1.70 -7.69 -24.77
CA LYS A 85 -1.30 -8.25 -26.06
C LYS A 85 -1.97 -9.60 -26.34
N PHE A 86 -2.11 -10.45 -25.32
CA PHE A 86 -2.80 -11.72 -25.42
C PHE A 86 -4.27 -11.52 -25.82
N HIS A 87 -5.01 -10.70 -25.08
CA HIS A 87 -6.43 -10.46 -25.36
C HIS A 87 -6.65 -9.69 -26.66
N GLN A 88 -5.74 -8.78 -27.00
CA GLN A 88 -5.76 -8.02 -28.25
C GLN A 88 -5.66 -8.92 -29.49
N LYS A 89 -4.83 -9.98 -29.45
CA LYS A 89 -4.74 -10.94 -30.56
C LYS A 89 -6.01 -11.76 -30.73
N ASN A 90 -6.75 -11.97 -29.65
CA ASN A 90 -7.94 -12.80 -29.61
C ASN A 90 -9.25 -11.99 -29.77
N THR A 91 -9.18 -10.69 -30.09
CA THR A 91 -10.37 -9.82 -30.21
C THR A 91 -11.34 -10.26 -31.30
N SER A 92 -10.83 -10.88 -32.37
CA SER A 92 -11.65 -11.37 -33.47
C SER A 92 -12.35 -12.69 -33.12
N ALA A 93 -11.80 -13.45 -32.17
CA ALA A 93 -12.34 -14.74 -31.75
C ALA A 93 -13.38 -14.60 -30.62
N SER A 94 -13.31 -13.55 -29.80
CA SER A 94 -14.21 -13.38 -28.66
C SER A 94 -14.46 -11.92 -28.28
N VAL A 95 -15.74 -11.57 -28.10
CA VAL A 95 -16.17 -10.28 -27.55
C VAL A 95 -15.63 -10.08 -26.12
N SER A 96 -15.52 -11.16 -25.33
CA SER A 96 -14.93 -11.12 -23.99
C SER A 96 -13.45 -10.71 -24.04
N SER A 97 -12.65 -11.27 -24.95
CA SER A 97 -11.26 -10.87 -25.15
C SER A 97 -11.16 -9.42 -25.63
N LYS A 98 -12.11 -8.96 -26.46
CA LYS A 98 -12.21 -7.55 -26.82
C LYS A 98 -12.45 -6.66 -25.59
N ILE A 99 -13.37 -7.01 -24.69
CA ILE A 99 -13.62 -6.23 -23.46
C ILE A 99 -12.39 -6.20 -22.55
N LEU A 100 -11.76 -7.37 -22.35
CA LEU A 100 -10.55 -7.48 -21.54
C LEU A 100 -9.39 -6.65 -22.12
N SER A 101 -9.20 -6.65 -23.44
CA SER A 101 -8.17 -5.81 -24.08
C SER A 101 -8.37 -4.32 -23.79
N HIS A 102 -9.61 -3.82 -23.80
CA HIS A 102 -9.91 -2.42 -23.42
C HIS A 102 -9.65 -2.16 -21.94
N LEU A 103 -9.99 -3.11 -21.06
CA LEU A 103 -9.75 -2.99 -19.63
C LEU A 103 -8.25 -2.91 -19.32
N TYR A 104 -7.45 -3.82 -19.89
CA TYR A 104 -5.99 -3.77 -19.75
C TYR A 104 -5.40 -2.50 -20.34
N LEU A 105 -5.92 -2.00 -21.47
CA LEU A 105 -5.50 -0.72 -22.04
C LEU A 105 -5.75 0.44 -21.06
N LEU A 106 -6.98 0.55 -20.51
CA LEU A 106 -7.32 1.61 -19.55
C LEU A 106 -6.44 1.53 -18.30
N LEU A 107 -6.16 0.33 -17.79
CA LEU A 107 -5.24 0.14 -16.67
C LEU A 107 -3.82 0.59 -17.02
N ILE A 108 -3.28 0.18 -18.18
CA ILE A 108 -1.94 0.61 -18.63
C ILE A 108 -1.87 2.13 -18.70
N VAL A 109 -2.82 2.76 -19.39
CA VAL A 109 -2.87 4.22 -19.56
C VAL A 109 -2.96 4.92 -18.21
N PHE A 110 -3.90 4.51 -17.35
CA PHE A 110 -4.05 5.07 -16.01
C PHE A 110 -2.75 4.94 -15.19
N CYS A 111 -2.15 3.74 -15.14
CA CYS A 111 -0.94 3.50 -14.37
C CYS A 111 0.26 4.32 -14.90
N LEU A 112 0.34 4.61 -16.20
CA LEU A 112 1.37 5.48 -16.76
C LEU A 112 1.20 6.94 -16.34
N PHE A 113 -0.04 7.41 -16.19
CA PHE A 113 -0.37 8.80 -15.85
C PHE A 113 -0.52 9.07 -14.36
N GLU A 114 -0.80 8.05 -13.53
CA GLU A 114 -0.96 8.21 -12.08
C GLU A 114 0.41 8.30 -11.40
N TRP A 115 0.70 9.44 -10.78
CA TRP A 115 2.01 9.70 -10.16
C TRP A 115 2.15 9.02 -8.80
N GLU A 116 1.22 9.29 -7.90
CA GLU A 116 1.32 8.96 -6.46
C GLU A 116 1.41 7.46 -6.20
N LEU A 117 0.74 6.64 -7.02
CA LEU A 117 0.68 5.20 -6.75
C LEU A 117 1.73 4.40 -7.51
N PHE A 118 2.04 4.72 -8.77
CA PHE A 118 2.84 3.84 -9.63
C PHE A 118 4.27 4.34 -9.85
N ARG A 119 4.45 5.65 -10.00
CA ARG A 119 5.78 6.25 -10.24
C ARG A 119 6.50 6.55 -8.94
N ASP A 120 5.79 7.11 -7.95
CA ASP A 120 6.36 7.31 -6.62
C ASP A 120 6.72 5.98 -5.96
N ALA A 121 5.92 4.92 -6.18
CA ALA A 121 6.25 3.59 -5.66
C ALA A 121 7.60 3.07 -6.15
N ALA A 122 7.94 3.23 -7.43
CA ALA A 122 9.24 2.80 -7.97
C ALA A 122 10.42 3.53 -7.30
N ASN A 123 10.22 4.78 -6.89
CA ASN A 123 11.24 5.63 -6.28
C ASN A 123 11.13 5.70 -4.74
N SER A 124 10.35 4.83 -4.11
CA SER A 124 10.13 4.87 -2.67
C SER A 124 10.06 3.47 -2.09
N THR A 125 9.84 3.37 -0.79
CA THR A 125 9.59 2.11 -0.08
C THR A 125 8.10 1.88 0.15
N ASN A 126 7.22 2.66 -0.50
CA ASN A 126 5.78 2.59 -0.32
C ASN A 126 5.22 1.19 -0.67
N TYR A 127 4.38 0.64 0.20
CA TYR A 127 3.76 -0.68 0.08
C TYR A 127 2.31 -0.64 -0.46
N ASP A 128 1.75 0.54 -0.69
CA ASP A 128 0.39 0.71 -1.24
C ASP A 128 0.30 0.17 -2.68
N PHE A 129 1.38 0.32 -3.44
CA PHE A 129 1.46 -0.15 -4.81
C PHE A 129 1.35 -1.66 -4.92
N ILE A 130 2.13 -2.43 -4.15
CA ILE A 130 2.11 -3.90 -4.27
C ILE A 130 0.75 -4.47 -3.88
N VAL A 131 0.10 -3.91 -2.85
CA VAL A 131 -1.25 -4.30 -2.45
C VAL A 131 -2.25 -3.99 -3.56
N THR A 132 -2.14 -2.83 -4.20
CA THR A 132 -2.99 -2.46 -5.34
C THR A 132 -2.76 -3.37 -6.54
N ALA A 133 -1.50 -3.63 -6.91
CA ALA A 133 -1.13 -4.47 -8.04
C ALA A 133 -1.65 -5.90 -7.87
N LEU A 134 -1.42 -6.52 -6.72
CA LEU A 134 -1.91 -7.88 -6.43
C LEU A 134 -3.43 -7.93 -6.37
N THR A 135 -4.09 -6.88 -5.85
CA THR A 135 -5.55 -6.77 -5.91
C THR A 135 -6.05 -6.79 -7.34
N ILE A 136 -5.45 -5.99 -8.23
CA ILE A 136 -5.81 -5.95 -9.65
C ILE A 136 -5.61 -7.34 -10.28
N VAL A 137 -4.50 -8.01 -9.99
CA VAL A 137 -4.22 -9.37 -10.48
C VAL A 137 -5.27 -10.38 -10.00
N ILE A 138 -5.60 -10.39 -8.71
CA ILE A 138 -6.63 -11.28 -8.12
C ILE A 138 -7.98 -11.05 -8.79
N VAL A 139 -8.38 -9.78 -8.94
CA VAL A 139 -9.68 -9.42 -9.48
C VAL A 139 -9.76 -9.76 -10.97
N LEU A 140 -8.73 -9.46 -11.75
CA LEU A 140 -8.68 -9.78 -13.16
C LEU A 140 -8.66 -11.29 -13.40
N PHE A 141 -7.99 -12.07 -12.54
CA PHE A 141 -8.07 -13.53 -12.59
C PHE A 141 -9.52 -14.03 -12.47
N LEU A 142 -10.31 -13.48 -11.54
CA LEU A 142 -11.72 -13.86 -11.38
C LEU A 142 -12.60 -13.38 -12.54
N ILE A 143 -12.37 -12.15 -13.03
CA ILE A 143 -13.11 -11.60 -14.18
C ILE A 143 -12.84 -12.43 -15.44
N GLU A 144 -11.58 -12.77 -15.70
CA GLU A 144 -11.19 -13.61 -16.84
C GLU A 144 -11.84 -14.99 -16.76
N GLU A 145 -11.85 -15.62 -15.59
CA GLU A 145 -12.52 -16.91 -15.40
C GLU A 145 -14.03 -16.85 -15.68
N ILE A 146 -14.69 -15.73 -15.38
CA ILE A 146 -16.11 -15.53 -15.66
C ILE A 146 -16.36 -15.26 -17.15
N LEU A 147 -15.52 -14.44 -17.78
CA LEU A 147 -15.68 -14.01 -19.17
C LEU A 147 -15.22 -15.06 -20.20
N LEU A 148 -14.21 -15.86 -19.83
CA LEU A 148 -13.55 -16.87 -20.64
C LEU A 148 -13.43 -18.16 -19.80
N PRO A 149 -14.55 -18.84 -19.51
CA PRO A 149 -14.54 -20.00 -18.62
C PRO A 149 -13.64 -21.12 -19.17
N PRO A 150 -12.72 -21.67 -18.35
CA PRO A 150 -11.88 -22.77 -18.79
C PRO A 150 -12.69 -24.06 -18.95
N ILE A 151 -12.28 -24.94 -19.87
CA ILE A 151 -12.88 -26.27 -20.08
C ILE A 151 -12.91 -27.06 -18.77
N THR A 152 -11.81 -27.04 -18.01
CA THR A 152 -11.72 -27.64 -16.68
C THR A 152 -11.25 -26.62 -15.68
N LYS A 153 -12.07 -26.35 -14.65
CA LYS A 153 -11.67 -25.47 -13.55
C LYS A 153 -10.68 -26.19 -12.62
N LYS A 154 -9.45 -25.67 -12.54
CA LYS A 154 -8.40 -26.16 -11.64
C LYS A 154 -8.23 -25.21 -10.46
N PHE A 155 -8.00 -25.77 -9.27
CA PHE A 155 -7.69 -24.98 -8.08
C PHE A 155 -6.28 -24.41 -8.20
N SER A 156 -6.15 -23.10 -8.05
CA SER A 156 -4.88 -22.38 -8.01
C SER A 156 -4.53 -22.10 -6.56
N PHE A 157 -3.56 -22.86 -6.03
CA PHE A 157 -3.04 -22.61 -4.69
C PHE A 157 -2.31 -21.26 -4.61
N LEU A 158 -1.68 -20.83 -5.71
CA LEU A 158 -1.05 -19.52 -5.82
C LEU A 158 -2.08 -18.39 -5.63
N PHE A 159 -3.28 -18.50 -6.22
CA PHE A 159 -4.35 -17.53 -6.00
C PHE A 159 -4.70 -17.41 -4.51
N ALA A 160 -4.84 -18.54 -3.82
CA ALA A 160 -5.14 -18.57 -2.39
C ALA A 160 -4.04 -17.89 -1.55
N ILE A 161 -2.77 -18.23 -1.80
CA ILE A 161 -1.63 -17.61 -1.12
C ILE A 161 -1.59 -16.10 -1.39
N THR A 162 -1.81 -15.65 -2.62
CA THR A 162 -1.79 -14.22 -2.96
C THR A 162 -2.88 -13.46 -2.21
N CYS A 163 -4.10 -13.99 -2.13
CA CYS A 163 -5.17 -13.37 -1.35
C CYS A 163 -4.82 -13.23 0.14
N ILE A 164 -4.23 -14.28 0.73
CA ILE A 164 -3.87 -14.30 2.16
C ILE A 164 -2.69 -13.35 2.43
N SER A 165 -1.70 -13.33 1.53
CA SER A 165 -0.48 -12.53 1.65
C SER A 165 -0.74 -11.02 1.62
N LEU A 166 -1.91 -10.58 1.13
CA LEU A 166 -2.29 -9.18 1.17
C LEU A 166 -2.47 -8.64 2.60
N ILE A 167 -2.86 -9.47 3.56
CA ILE A 167 -3.12 -9.02 4.95
C ILE A 167 -1.83 -8.52 5.62
N PRO A 168 -0.73 -9.29 5.68
CA PRO A 168 0.51 -8.81 6.31
C PRO A 168 1.21 -7.69 5.54
N LEU A 169 0.92 -7.54 4.24
CA LEU A 169 1.40 -6.41 3.46
C LEU A 169 0.66 -5.13 3.86
N LYS A 170 -0.65 -5.20 4.04
CA LYS A 170 -1.46 -4.08 4.52
C LYS A 170 -2.81 -4.58 5.00
N LEU A 171 -3.29 -4.07 6.14
CA LEU A 171 -4.58 -4.47 6.70
C LEU A 171 -5.75 -4.23 5.72
N SER A 172 -5.68 -3.18 4.89
CA SER A 172 -6.68 -2.94 3.84
C SER A 172 -6.78 -4.10 2.84
N GLY A 173 -5.78 -4.95 2.70
CA GLY A 173 -5.79 -6.16 1.87
C GLY A 173 -6.69 -7.29 2.40
N ALA A 174 -7.23 -7.17 3.62
CA ALA A 174 -8.11 -8.19 4.22
C ALA A 174 -9.36 -8.50 3.40
N PHE A 175 -9.82 -7.59 2.53
CA PHE A 175 -10.95 -7.88 1.64
C PHE A 175 -10.68 -9.00 0.65
N ALA A 176 -9.41 -9.29 0.33
CA ALA A 176 -9.06 -10.39 -0.55
C ALA A 176 -9.50 -11.74 0.01
N ILE A 177 -9.76 -11.83 1.31
CA ILE A 177 -10.41 -12.99 1.93
C ILE A 177 -11.83 -13.21 1.39
N LEU A 178 -12.62 -12.15 1.15
CA LEU A 178 -13.95 -12.31 0.55
C LEU A 178 -13.86 -12.92 -0.86
N LEU A 179 -12.83 -12.54 -1.62
CA LEU A 179 -12.56 -13.08 -2.96
C LEU A 179 -12.06 -14.53 -2.90
N LEU A 180 -11.24 -14.84 -1.90
CA LEU A 180 -10.82 -16.21 -1.62
C LEU A 180 -12.00 -17.09 -1.25
N LEU A 181 -12.90 -16.63 -0.37
CA LEU A 181 -14.10 -17.38 0.02
C LEU A 181 -14.98 -17.63 -1.22
N TYR A 182 -15.25 -16.60 -2.03
CA TYR A 182 -15.95 -16.75 -3.30
C TYR A 182 -15.30 -17.82 -4.20
N TYR A 183 -13.97 -17.78 -4.34
CA TYR A 183 -13.23 -18.76 -5.11
C TYR A 183 -13.36 -20.18 -4.55
N LEU A 184 -13.23 -20.38 -3.24
CA LEU A 184 -13.32 -21.69 -2.59
C LEU A 184 -14.73 -22.30 -2.67
N PHE A 185 -15.78 -21.49 -2.50
CA PHE A 185 -17.17 -21.95 -2.65
C PHE A 185 -17.46 -22.49 -4.04
N SER A 186 -16.75 -22.01 -5.07
CA SER A 186 -16.94 -22.50 -6.45
C SER A 186 -16.47 -23.95 -6.66
N PHE A 187 -15.58 -24.48 -5.80
CA PHE A 187 -15.09 -25.86 -5.91
C PHE A 187 -15.86 -26.86 -5.05
N LYS A 188 -16.48 -26.43 -3.95
CA LYS A 188 -17.18 -27.29 -2.97
C LYS A 188 -16.35 -28.48 -2.47
N LYS A 189 -15.01 -28.36 -2.40
CA LYS A 189 -14.10 -29.41 -1.91
C LYS A 189 -13.41 -28.97 -0.63
N VAL A 190 -13.65 -29.68 0.47
CA VAL A 190 -13.11 -29.38 1.81
C VAL A 190 -11.58 -29.30 1.82
N LYS A 191 -10.88 -30.15 1.05
CA LYS A 191 -9.41 -30.12 0.99
C LYS A 191 -8.82 -28.75 0.60
N TYR A 192 -9.48 -27.99 -0.27
CA TYR A 192 -8.99 -26.66 -0.66
C TYR A 192 -9.18 -25.61 0.44
N TRP A 193 -10.23 -25.76 1.25
CA TRP A 193 -10.42 -24.97 2.46
C TRP A 193 -9.31 -25.25 3.47
N ILE A 194 -9.00 -26.54 3.69
CA ILE A 194 -7.90 -26.95 4.58
C ILE A 194 -6.56 -26.38 4.11
N TYR A 195 -6.22 -26.53 2.82
CA TYR A 195 -4.96 -25.98 2.28
C TYR A 195 -4.87 -24.46 2.44
N SER A 196 -5.97 -23.76 2.18
CA SER A 196 -6.02 -22.29 2.30
C SER A 196 -5.97 -21.84 3.76
N PHE A 197 -6.59 -22.58 4.67
CA PHE A 197 -6.57 -22.31 6.10
C PHE A 197 -5.16 -22.50 6.69
N ILE A 198 -4.49 -23.63 6.37
CA ILE A 198 -3.12 -23.90 6.81
C ILE A 198 -2.16 -22.82 6.27
N ALA A 199 -2.27 -22.46 4.98
CA ALA A 199 -1.51 -21.34 4.42
C ALA A 199 -1.80 -20.01 5.15
N GLY A 200 -3.07 -19.79 5.50
CA GLY A 200 -3.54 -18.68 6.33
C GLY A 200 -2.80 -18.57 7.66
N LEU A 201 -2.70 -19.66 8.40
CA LEU A 201 -1.99 -19.71 9.67
C LEU A 201 -0.50 -19.43 9.49
N ILE A 202 0.15 -20.09 8.53
CA ILE A 202 1.60 -19.95 8.28
C ILE A 202 1.96 -18.50 7.90
N ILE A 203 1.11 -17.83 7.12
CA ILE A 203 1.39 -16.47 6.63
C ILE A 203 1.04 -15.40 7.68
N THR A 204 -0.08 -15.55 8.39
CA THR A 204 -0.60 -14.49 9.27
C THR A 204 -0.07 -14.56 10.70
N ILE A 205 0.19 -15.76 11.25
CA ILE A 205 0.69 -15.90 12.63
C ILE A 205 2.03 -15.18 12.85
N PRO A 206 3.06 -15.35 11.99
CA PRO A 206 4.33 -14.64 12.18
C PRO A 206 4.17 -13.12 12.16
N PHE A 207 3.26 -12.60 11.34
CA PHE A 207 2.95 -11.17 11.30
C PHE A 207 2.31 -10.68 12.60
N ILE A 208 1.34 -11.43 13.14
CA ILE A 208 0.68 -11.10 14.40
C ILE A 208 1.68 -11.13 15.56
N ILE A 209 2.53 -12.15 15.62
CA ILE A 209 3.59 -12.26 16.64
C ILE A 209 4.55 -11.07 16.53
N LYS A 210 5.00 -10.74 15.32
CA LYS A 210 5.87 -9.58 15.07
C LYS A 210 5.25 -8.28 15.59
N ASN A 211 3.98 -8.02 15.28
CA ASN A 211 3.30 -6.81 15.76
C ASN A 211 3.19 -6.78 17.28
N TYR A 212 2.87 -7.92 17.90
CA TYR A 212 2.81 -8.02 19.37
C TYR A 212 4.16 -7.77 20.02
N ILE A 213 5.25 -8.29 19.46
CA ILE A 213 6.61 -7.98 19.96
C ILE A 213 6.89 -6.47 19.82
N ILE A 214 6.69 -5.89 18.64
CA ILE A 214 7.06 -4.48 18.38
C ILE A 214 6.22 -3.47 19.19
N THR A 215 4.96 -3.79 19.47
CA THR A 215 3.98 -2.80 19.98
C THR A 215 3.29 -3.19 21.29
N GLY A 216 3.32 -4.48 21.66
CA GLY A 216 2.44 -5.05 22.68
C GLY A 216 0.99 -5.26 22.22
N TYR A 217 0.68 -5.07 20.93
CA TYR A 217 -0.64 -5.28 20.34
C TYR A 217 -0.56 -6.16 19.07
N PRO A 218 -1.37 -7.23 18.96
CA PRO A 218 -1.34 -8.10 17.77
C PRO A 218 -1.84 -7.42 16.49
N PHE A 219 -2.74 -6.44 16.61
CA PHE A 219 -3.38 -5.75 15.48
C PHE A 219 -3.21 -4.22 15.57
N PHE A 220 -2.03 -3.74 15.98
CA PHE A 220 -1.74 -2.31 16.11
C PHE A 220 -2.14 -1.50 14.85
N PRO A 221 -2.78 -0.31 14.98
CA PRO A 221 -3.08 0.43 16.21
C PRO A 221 -4.44 0.08 16.85
N ALA A 222 -5.02 -1.09 16.57
CA ALA A 222 -6.17 -1.56 17.33
C ALA A 222 -5.71 -2.00 18.73
N SER A 223 -6.33 -1.41 19.76
CA SER A 223 -6.01 -1.61 21.19
C SER A 223 -6.61 -2.90 21.77
N LEU A 224 -6.64 -4.00 21.00
CA LEU A 224 -7.13 -5.30 21.49
C LEU A 224 -6.16 -5.86 22.54
N SER A 225 -6.66 -6.08 23.77
CA SER A 225 -5.82 -6.52 24.90
C SER A 225 -5.57 -8.03 24.90
N LEU A 226 -4.29 -8.38 24.67
CA LEU A 226 -3.64 -9.58 25.22
C LEU A 226 -3.03 -9.21 26.59
N PRO A 227 -2.42 -10.14 27.36
CA PRO A 227 -1.66 -9.75 28.55
C PRO A 227 -0.70 -8.61 28.21
N SER A 228 -0.80 -7.50 28.96
CA SER A 228 -0.05 -6.26 28.70
C SER A 228 1.42 -6.46 29.02
N PRO A 229 2.31 -6.63 28.02
CA PRO A 229 3.73 -6.70 28.31
C PRO A 229 4.23 -5.33 28.79
N GLU A 230 5.36 -5.32 29.50
CA GLU A 230 5.93 -4.06 30.04
C GLU A 230 6.30 -3.02 28.96
N TRP A 231 6.43 -3.45 27.71
CA TRP A 231 6.79 -2.60 26.56
C TRP A 231 5.59 -2.22 25.69
N GLN A 232 4.37 -2.54 26.13
CA GLN A 232 3.16 -2.16 25.42
C GLN A 232 3.10 -0.64 25.25
N VAL A 233 2.85 -0.18 24.02
CA VAL A 233 2.66 1.24 23.75
C VAL A 233 1.46 1.75 24.58
N PRO A 234 1.55 2.90 25.26
CA PRO A 234 0.43 3.41 26.04
C PRO A 234 -0.87 3.48 25.25
N ILE A 235 -1.98 3.02 25.85
CA ILE A 235 -3.27 2.91 25.17
C ILE A 235 -3.77 4.28 24.66
N ALA A 236 -3.53 5.34 25.44
CA ALA A 236 -3.90 6.70 25.06
C ALA A 236 -3.21 7.14 23.75
N MET A 237 -1.92 6.84 23.59
CA MET A 237 -1.18 7.13 22.36
C MET A 237 -1.63 6.25 21.19
N THR A 238 -1.92 4.97 21.47
CA THR A 238 -2.43 4.02 20.47
C THR A 238 -3.77 4.47 19.90
N ASP A 239 -4.72 4.84 20.78
CA ASP A 239 -6.02 5.36 20.37
C ASP A 239 -5.92 6.72 19.67
N TYR A 240 -5.01 7.59 20.12
CA TYR A 240 -4.77 8.86 19.46
C TYR A 240 -4.20 8.68 18.05
N LEU A 241 -3.21 7.80 17.86
CA LEU A 241 -2.67 7.46 16.53
C LEU A 241 -3.76 6.89 15.62
N ARG A 242 -4.61 6.00 16.13
CA ARG A 242 -5.74 5.44 15.36
C ARG A 242 -6.69 6.55 14.91
N GLN A 243 -7.06 7.48 15.80
CA GLN A 243 -7.90 8.63 15.45
C GLN A 243 -7.20 9.57 14.47
N TYR A 244 -5.90 9.83 14.66
CA TYR A 244 -5.07 10.63 13.77
C TYR A 244 -5.10 10.08 12.34
N ILE A 245 -4.92 8.76 12.17
CA ILE A 245 -5.00 8.10 10.86
C ILE A 245 -6.41 8.26 10.26
N HIS A 246 -7.47 8.12 11.05
CA HIS A 246 -8.84 8.31 10.54
C HIS A 246 -9.11 9.75 10.10
N VAL A 247 -8.74 10.75 10.91
CA VAL A 247 -8.97 12.17 10.63
C VAL A 247 -8.14 12.62 9.41
N THR A 248 -6.86 12.24 9.33
CA THR A 248 -6.00 12.60 8.18
C THR A 248 -6.55 12.08 6.85
N ASN A 249 -7.15 10.90 6.84
CA ASN A 249 -7.79 10.37 5.64
C ASN A 249 -9.12 11.10 5.30
N ARG A 250 -9.87 11.54 6.31
CA ARG A 250 -11.14 12.29 6.13
C ARG A 250 -10.90 13.73 5.65
N PHE A 251 -9.86 14.38 6.16
CA PHE A 251 -9.52 15.77 5.87
C PHE A 251 -8.33 15.86 4.92
N TYR A 252 -8.32 14.99 3.90
CA TYR A 252 -7.23 14.92 2.92
C TYR A 252 -7.00 16.29 2.24
N ASN A 253 -5.74 16.74 2.18
CA ASN A 253 -5.34 18.07 1.68
C ASN A 253 -6.00 19.28 2.38
N ALA A 254 -6.66 19.10 3.52
CA ALA A 254 -7.18 20.21 4.31
C ALA A 254 -6.19 20.55 5.42
N SER A 255 -5.99 21.85 5.67
CA SER A 255 -5.24 22.32 6.84
C SER A 255 -6.05 22.04 8.10
N ILE A 256 -5.54 21.16 8.96
CA ILE A 256 -6.17 20.79 10.23
C ILE A 256 -5.20 21.03 11.40
N ASP A 257 -5.75 21.41 12.54
CA ASP A 257 -5.02 21.46 13.80
C ASP A 257 -4.99 20.04 14.40
N TYR A 258 -3.80 19.43 14.37
CA TYR A 258 -3.58 18.08 14.88
C TYR A 258 -3.70 17.97 16.40
N THR A 259 -3.87 19.05 17.15
CA THR A 259 -4.17 18.98 18.59
C THR A 259 -5.64 18.71 18.88
N GLN A 260 -6.51 18.89 17.88
CA GLN A 260 -7.97 18.77 17.97
C GLN A 260 -8.53 17.49 17.30
N ILE A 261 -7.72 16.44 17.22
CA ILE A 261 -8.10 15.16 16.59
C ILE A 261 -9.38 14.55 17.18
N PRO A 262 -9.56 14.48 18.52
CA PRO A 262 -10.79 13.94 19.10
C PRO A 262 -12.04 14.71 18.67
N GLU A 263 -11.96 16.04 18.58
CA GLU A 263 -13.05 16.91 18.19
C GLU A 263 -13.37 16.74 16.67
N LEU A 264 -12.34 16.60 15.84
CA LEU A 264 -12.49 16.38 14.39
C LEU A 264 -13.11 15.03 14.02
N MET A 265 -13.02 14.02 14.88
CA MET A 265 -13.62 12.69 14.64
C MET A 265 -15.15 12.74 14.49
N HIS A 266 -15.80 13.73 15.11
CA HIS A 266 -17.25 13.92 15.09
C HIS A 266 -17.72 14.98 14.07
N LYS A 267 -16.79 15.68 13.41
CA LYS A 267 -17.11 16.72 12.44
C LYS A 267 -17.53 16.10 11.10
N ASN A 268 -18.52 16.73 10.45
CA ASN A 268 -18.92 16.36 9.09
C ASN A 268 -17.74 16.52 8.13
N TRP A 269 -17.36 15.40 7.50
CA TRP A 269 -16.13 15.32 6.71
C TRP A 269 -16.39 15.18 5.21
N THR A 270 -17.56 14.69 4.78
CA THR A 270 -17.80 14.26 3.38
C THR A 270 -17.60 15.38 2.33
N SER A 271 -18.08 16.59 2.60
CA SER A 271 -17.90 17.75 1.70
C SER A 271 -16.44 18.21 1.64
N ILE A 272 -15.77 18.27 2.79
CA ILE A 272 -14.36 18.67 2.89
C ILE A 272 -13.47 17.62 2.22
N TRP A 273 -13.76 16.35 2.45
CA TRP A 273 -13.10 15.24 1.81
C TRP A 273 -13.24 15.27 0.30
N PHE A 274 -14.49 15.39 -0.20
CA PHE A 274 -14.74 15.39 -1.63
C PHE A 274 -14.07 16.61 -2.28
N SER A 275 -14.06 17.77 -1.65
CA SER A 275 -13.33 18.94 -2.18
C SER A 275 -11.81 18.72 -2.19
N GLY A 276 -11.24 18.12 -1.14
CA GLY A 276 -9.80 17.92 -0.94
C GLY A 276 -9.15 16.81 -1.79
N ILE A 277 -9.88 15.76 -2.18
CA ILE A 277 -9.34 14.72 -3.08
C ILE A 277 -9.06 15.26 -4.48
N LEU A 278 -8.04 14.70 -5.13
CA LEU A 278 -7.58 15.13 -6.45
C LEU A 278 -8.64 14.89 -7.53
N ILE A 279 -8.61 15.69 -8.60
CA ILE A 279 -9.58 15.55 -9.71
C ILE A 279 -9.57 14.14 -10.33
N GLN A 280 -8.39 13.56 -10.52
CA GLN A 280 -8.26 12.18 -11.01
C GLN A 280 -8.91 11.16 -10.07
N GLN A 281 -8.78 11.36 -8.75
CA GLN A 281 -9.41 10.52 -7.74
C GLN A 281 -10.94 10.68 -7.76
N LYS A 282 -11.46 11.89 -7.93
CA LYS A 282 -12.90 12.16 -8.11
C LYS A 282 -13.45 11.38 -9.30
N ILE A 283 -12.77 11.43 -10.45
CA ILE A 283 -13.17 10.70 -11.65
C ILE A 283 -13.24 9.19 -11.38
N ILE A 284 -12.26 8.62 -10.69
CA ILE A 284 -12.25 7.18 -10.35
C ILE A 284 -13.37 6.83 -9.35
N VAL A 285 -13.58 7.63 -8.30
CA VAL A 285 -14.64 7.38 -7.30
C VAL A 285 -16.02 7.49 -7.93
N LEU A 286 -16.28 8.53 -8.73
CA LEU A 286 -17.55 8.68 -9.45
C LEU A 286 -17.72 7.60 -10.52
N GLY A 287 -16.66 7.26 -11.24
CA GLY A 287 -16.65 6.15 -12.19
C GLY A 287 -16.98 4.82 -11.51
N ALA A 288 -16.52 4.59 -10.29
CA ALA A 288 -16.83 3.37 -9.54
C ALA A 288 -18.33 3.21 -9.24
N LEU A 289 -19.11 4.30 -9.20
CA LEU A 289 -20.58 4.21 -9.07
C LEU A 289 -21.24 3.57 -10.30
N THR A 290 -20.60 3.62 -11.47
CA THR A 290 -21.10 2.93 -12.67
C THR A 290 -21.11 1.41 -12.50
N SER A 291 -20.41 0.85 -11.52
CA SER A 291 -20.48 -0.57 -11.17
C SER A 291 -21.89 -1.05 -10.83
N ILE A 292 -22.76 -0.17 -10.34
CA ILE A 292 -24.18 -0.46 -10.07
C ILE A 292 -24.87 -0.92 -11.37
N SER A 293 -24.49 -0.39 -12.52
CA SER A 293 -25.04 -0.80 -13.82
C SER A 293 -24.75 -2.28 -14.14
N VAL A 294 -23.60 -2.82 -13.71
CA VAL A 294 -23.25 -4.24 -13.88
C VAL A 294 -24.14 -5.13 -13.00
N ILE A 295 -24.54 -4.63 -11.83
CA ILE A 295 -25.45 -5.32 -10.91
C ILE A 295 -26.87 -5.35 -11.49
N LEU A 296 -27.35 -4.21 -12.00
CA LEU A 296 -28.73 -4.04 -12.46
C LEU A 296 -28.98 -4.62 -13.86
N PHE A 297 -28.09 -4.34 -14.82
CA PHE A 297 -28.32 -4.72 -16.21
C PHE A 297 -27.72 -6.10 -16.54
N LYS A 298 -28.21 -6.73 -17.62
CA LYS A 298 -27.74 -8.03 -18.10
C LYS A 298 -27.09 -7.86 -19.47
N PRO A 299 -25.75 -7.91 -19.59
CA PRO A 299 -25.10 -7.90 -20.89
C PRO A 299 -25.47 -9.16 -21.67
N SER A 300 -25.95 -8.99 -22.91
CA SER A 300 -26.50 -10.09 -23.73
C SER A 300 -25.49 -11.16 -24.15
N PHE A 301 -24.20 -10.84 -24.17
CA PHE A 301 -23.12 -11.74 -24.59
C PHE A 301 -22.52 -12.57 -23.46
N LEU A 302 -22.95 -12.36 -22.21
CA LEU A 302 -22.41 -13.08 -21.06
C LEU A 302 -23.19 -14.37 -20.81
N HIS A 303 -22.46 -15.48 -20.72
CA HIS A 303 -23.02 -16.79 -20.35
C HIS A 303 -23.51 -16.85 -18.90
N ASP A 304 -22.76 -16.28 -17.95
CA ASP A 304 -23.07 -16.36 -16.52
C ASP A 304 -23.03 -14.97 -15.86
N THR A 305 -24.13 -14.22 -16.02
CA THR A 305 -24.28 -12.89 -15.42
C THR A 305 -24.40 -12.95 -13.90
N LYS A 306 -24.81 -14.09 -13.33
CA LYS A 306 -25.01 -14.23 -11.88
C LYS A 306 -23.69 -14.16 -11.15
N LYS A 307 -22.66 -14.88 -11.61
CA LYS A 307 -21.31 -14.83 -11.03
C LYS A 307 -20.73 -13.42 -11.06
N LEU A 308 -20.88 -12.74 -12.20
CA LEU A 308 -20.39 -11.37 -12.35
C LEU A 308 -21.10 -10.41 -11.38
N ARG A 309 -22.42 -10.52 -11.21
CA ARG A 309 -23.19 -9.70 -10.26
C ARG A 309 -22.77 -9.94 -8.82
N ILE A 310 -22.55 -11.20 -8.42
CA ILE A 310 -22.08 -11.54 -7.07
C ILE A 310 -20.70 -10.90 -6.82
N LEU A 311 -19.79 -11.02 -7.79
CA LEU A 311 -18.46 -10.44 -7.70
C LEU A 311 -18.51 -8.91 -7.59
N PHE A 312 -19.31 -8.25 -8.44
CA PHE A 312 -19.47 -6.80 -8.42
C PHE A 312 -20.18 -6.30 -7.16
N PHE A 313 -21.15 -7.03 -6.64
CA PHE A 313 -21.76 -6.72 -5.34
C PHE A 313 -20.71 -6.74 -4.21
N ALA A 314 -19.85 -7.76 -4.18
CA ALA A 314 -18.76 -7.84 -3.20
C ALA A 314 -17.77 -6.67 -3.34
N PHE A 315 -17.43 -6.26 -4.57
CA PHE A 315 -16.56 -5.11 -4.81
C PHE A 315 -17.21 -3.78 -4.45
N THR A 316 -18.47 -3.55 -4.81
CA THR A 316 -19.18 -2.31 -4.45
C THR A 316 -19.32 -2.20 -2.94
N PHE A 317 -19.62 -3.31 -2.24
CA PHE A 317 -19.60 -3.36 -0.78
C PHE A 317 -18.23 -3.00 -0.23
N ASN A 318 -17.15 -3.55 -0.80
CA ASN A 318 -15.80 -3.21 -0.38
C ASN A 318 -15.46 -1.74 -0.64
N GLY A 319 -15.74 -1.20 -1.83
CA GLY A 319 -15.52 0.21 -2.15
C GLY A 319 -16.26 1.15 -1.20
N GLY A 320 -17.51 0.82 -0.84
CA GLY A 320 -18.28 1.53 0.17
C GLY A 320 -17.65 1.47 1.56
N TRP A 321 -17.23 0.28 2.00
CA TRP A 321 -16.51 0.09 3.27
C TRP A 321 -15.23 0.95 3.32
N MET A 322 -14.46 1.00 2.24
CA MET A 322 -13.26 1.82 2.18
C MET A 322 -13.56 3.30 2.30
N VAL A 323 -14.56 3.81 1.58
CA VAL A 323 -14.97 5.22 1.67
C VAL A 323 -15.43 5.57 3.09
N LEU A 324 -16.07 4.65 3.82
CA LEU A 324 -16.57 4.92 5.17
C LEU A 324 -15.48 4.85 6.26
N PHE A 325 -14.61 3.84 6.20
CA PHE A 325 -13.64 3.56 7.28
C PHE A 325 -12.25 4.12 7.00
N CYS A 326 -11.87 4.24 5.72
CA CYS A 326 -10.53 4.63 5.28
C CYS A 326 -10.63 5.51 4.03
N PRO A 327 -11.17 6.75 4.15
CA PRO A 327 -11.52 7.61 3.01
C PRO A 327 -10.31 8.17 2.26
N SER A 328 -9.24 7.42 2.04
CA SER A 328 -8.19 7.80 1.08
C SER A 328 -8.30 6.89 -0.14
N PRO A 329 -8.59 7.42 -1.35
CA PRO A 329 -8.68 6.62 -2.57
C PRO A 329 -7.45 5.73 -2.80
N ARG A 330 -6.27 6.17 -2.35
CA ARG A 330 -5.00 5.43 -2.46
C ARG A 330 -5.03 4.05 -1.83
N PHE A 331 -5.87 3.84 -0.81
CA PHE A 331 -5.98 2.56 -0.12
C PHE A 331 -6.82 1.54 -0.88
N GLY A 332 -7.74 2.02 -1.74
CA GLY A 332 -8.72 1.21 -2.44
C GLY A 332 -8.58 1.17 -3.94
N TYR A 333 -7.51 1.74 -4.51
CA TYR A 333 -7.35 1.84 -5.97
C TYR A 333 -7.52 0.51 -6.70
N GLY A 334 -7.02 -0.59 -6.13
CA GLY A 334 -7.17 -1.91 -6.77
C GLY A 334 -8.63 -2.28 -7.06
N VAL A 335 -9.54 -1.96 -6.14
CA VAL A 335 -10.97 -2.22 -6.30
C VAL A 335 -11.65 -1.08 -7.08
N LEU A 336 -11.35 0.17 -6.74
CA LEU A 336 -11.97 1.35 -7.37
C LEU A 336 -11.71 1.42 -8.88
N LEU A 337 -10.49 1.10 -9.33
CA LEU A 337 -10.16 1.10 -10.75
C LEU A 337 -10.95 0.05 -11.53
N ILE A 338 -11.14 -1.14 -10.96
CA ILE A 338 -11.96 -2.18 -11.59
C ILE A 338 -13.42 -1.76 -11.61
N LEU A 339 -13.95 -1.25 -10.50
CA LEU A 339 -15.32 -0.74 -10.43
C LEU A 339 -15.59 0.38 -11.43
N ALA A 340 -14.58 1.22 -11.73
CA ALA A 340 -14.71 2.31 -12.68
C ALA A 340 -14.54 1.85 -14.14
N PHE A 341 -13.50 1.08 -14.44
CA PHE A 341 -13.11 0.78 -15.83
C PHE A 341 -13.86 -0.40 -16.42
N PHE A 342 -14.17 -1.43 -15.62
CA PHE A 342 -14.82 -2.63 -16.14
C PHE A 342 -16.22 -2.35 -16.69
N PRO A 343 -17.13 -1.62 -16.01
CA PRO A 343 -18.44 -1.32 -16.58
C PRO A 343 -18.35 -0.56 -17.90
N ALA A 344 -17.47 0.44 -17.98
CA ALA A 344 -17.24 1.18 -19.23
C ALA A 344 -16.80 0.24 -20.37
N CYS A 345 -15.86 -0.67 -20.11
CA CYS A 345 -15.42 -1.65 -21.09
C CYS A 345 -16.52 -2.66 -21.45
N LEU A 346 -17.30 -3.11 -20.47
CA LEU A 346 -18.36 -4.10 -20.63
C LEU A 346 -19.50 -3.57 -21.54
N PHE A 347 -19.91 -2.32 -21.33
CA PHE A 347 -21.04 -1.74 -22.06
C PHE A 347 -20.62 -1.04 -23.36
N LEU A 348 -19.52 -0.28 -23.35
CA LEU A 348 -19.06 0.53 -24.49
C LEU A 348 -17.99 -0.18 -25.33
N GLY A 349 -17.16 -1.03 -24.72
CA GLY A 349 -15.99 -1.64 -25.37
C GLY A 349 -16.32 -2.54 -26.57
N ARG A 350 -17.57 -3.02 -26.69
CA ARG A 350 -18.02 -3.75 -27.88
C ARG A 350 -18.06 -2.86 -29.13
N TYR A 351 -18.38 -1.57 -28.96
CA TYR A 351 -18.51 -0.59 -30.05
C TYR A 351 -17.19 0.10 -30.38
N ILE A 352 -16.21 0.07 -29.46
CA ILE A 352 -14.91 0.70 -29.66
C ILE A 352 -14.00 -0.23 -30.47
N SER A 353 -13.25 0.35 -31.41
CA SER A 353 -12.28 -0.39 -32.23
C SER A 353 -10.96 -0.56 -31.48
N THR A 354 -10.39 -1.76 -31.56
CA THR A 354 -9.11 -2.07 -30.92
C THR A 354 -7.89 -1.59 -31.71
N ARG A 355 -8.09 -1.05 -32.91
CA ARG A 355 -7.01 -0.50 -33.77
C ARG A 355 -6.28 0.68 -33.11
N LEU A 356 -6.97 1.42 -32.24
CA LEU A 356 -6.41 2.59 -31.55
C LEU A 356 -5.56 2.22 -30.32
N HIS A 357 -5.50 0.96 -29.90
CA HIS A 357 -4.80 0.58 -28.67
C HIS A 357 -3.29 0.85 -28.75
N GLN A 358 -2.65 0.37 -29.82
CA GLN A 358 -1.21 0.57 -30.04
C GLN A 358 -0.79 2.05 -30.08
N PRO A 359 -1.42 2.93 -30.89
CA PRO A 359 -1.04 4.35 -30.90
C PRO A 359 -1.28 5.01 -29.54
N VAL A 360 -2.37 4.67 -28.84
CA VAL A 360 -2.63 5.22 -27.49
C VAL A 360 -1.53 4.80 -26.50
N ILE A 361 -1.10 3.55 -26.49
CA ILE A 361 0.00 3.08 -25.63
C ILE A 361 1.31 3.78 -25.99
N ILE A 362 1.66 3.87 -27.27
CA ILE A 362 2.90 4.54 -27.73
C ILE A 362 2.92 6.00 -27.30
N VAL A 363 1.83 6.73 -27.53
CA VAL A 363 1.70 8.14 -27.11
C VAL A 363 1.78 8.27 -25.59
N SER A 364 1.12 7.38 -24.84
CA SER A 364 1.16 7.41 -23.36
C SER A 364 2.57 7.16 -22.82
N ILE A 365 3.31 6.22 -23.42
CA ILE A 365 4.71 5.95 -23.09
C ILE A 365 5.59 7.16 -23.47
N ALA A 366 5.41 7.74 -24.65
CA ALA A 366 6.17 8.91 -25.09
C ALA A 366 5.98 10.11 -24.14
N ILE A 367 4.74 10.40 -23.73
CA ILE A 367 4.43 11.46 -22.75
C ILE A 367 5.09 11.15 -21.40
N SER A 368 5.01 9.90 -20.94
CA SER A 368 5.62 9.47 -19.68
C SER A 368 7.16 9.59 -19.72
N CYS A 369 7.78 9.17 -20.82
CA CYS A 369 9.21 9.30 -21.05
C CYS A 369 9.66 10.77 -21.12
N PHE A 370 8.91 11.64 -21.81
CA PHE A 370 9.20 13.08 -21.87
C PHE A 370 9.13 13.74 -20.49
N TYR A 371 8.13 13.37 -19.68
CA TYR A 371 8.02 13.84 -18.30
C TYR A 371 9.24 13.40 -17.47
N ILE A 372 9.62 12.12 -17.56
CA ILE A 372 10.78 11.58 -16.82
C ILE A 372 12.07 12.24 -17.28
N TYR A 373 12.21 12.49 -18.59
CA TYR A 373 13.33 13.25 -19.12
C TYR A 373 13.45 14.63 -18.43
N LYS A 374 12.34 15.36 -18.24
CA LYS A 374 12.37 16.63 -17.49
C LYS A 374 12.84 16.46 -16.04
N LYS A 375 12.44 15.37 -15.36
CA LYS A 375 12.82 15.09 -13.97
C LYS A 375 14.21 14.47 -13.80
N SER A 376 14.80 13.90 -14.85
CA SER A 376 16.10 13.22 -14.84
C SER A 376 17.33 14.14 -14.75
N SER A 377 17.14 15.43 -14.42
CA SER A 377 18.25 16.39 -14.24
C SER A 377 19.37 15.88 -13.32
N PRO A 378 19.07 15.25 -12.17
CA PRO A 378 20.12 14.70 -11.31
C PRO A 378 21.00 13.65 -11.99
N ILE A 379 20.40 12.81 -12.85
CA ILE A 379 21.09 11.75 -13.57
C ILE A 379 21.94 12.34 -14.72
N ARG A 380 21.46 13.39 -15.37
CA ARG A 380 22.26 14.11 -16.39
C ARG A 380 23.50 14.76 -15.78
N ASN A 381 23.37 15.26 -14.55
CA ASN A 381 24.48 15.89 -13.84
C ASN A 381 25.50 14.87 -13.32
N SER A 382 25.06 13.65 -12.99
CA SER A 382 25.94 12.57 -12.54
C SER A 382 25.46 11.21 -13.07
N PRO A 383 26.07 10.68 -14.15
CA PRO A 383 25.67 9.41 -14.77
C PRO A 383 25.80 8.19 -13.86
N VAL A 384 26.54 8.29 -12.75
CA VAL A 384 26.65 7.22 -11.74
C VAL A 384 25.26 6.81 -11.21
N HIS A 385 24.29 7.74 -11.25
CA HIS A 385 22.91 7.49 -10.83
C HIS A 385 22.09 6.64 -11.81
N LEU A 386 22.67 6.17 -12.91
CA LEU A 386 22.09 5.10 -13.72
C LEU A 386 22.30 3.72 -13.08
N LEU A 387 23.36 3.57 -12.29
CA LEU A 387 23.73 2.32 -11.61
C LEU A 387 23.30 2.33 -10.15
N TYR A 388 23.33 3.50 -9.50
CA TYR A 388 23.07 3.63 -8.07
C TYR A 388 21.98 4.65 -7.77
N PRO A 389 21.01 4.32 -6.89
CA PRO A 389 20.02 5.28 -6.48
C PRO A 389 20.67 6.45 -5.75
N ILE A 390 20.08 7.64 -5.90
CA ILE A 390 20.46 8.81 -5.11
C ILE A 390 20.22 8.48 -3.63
N ALA A 391 21.22 8.74 -2.79
CA ALA A 391 21.12 8.47 -1.37
C ALA A 391 19.98 9.27 -0.73
N VAL A 392 19.25 8.63 0.19
CA VAL A 392 18.37 9.31 1.14
C VAL A 392 19.21 10.28 1.98
N ASP A 393 18.65 11.43 2.34
CA ASP A 393 19.36 12.43 3.13
C ASP A 393 19.79 11.88 4.50
N LYS A 394 20.84 12.46 5.06
CA LYS A 394 21.28 12.20 6.43
C LYS A 394 21.39 13.54 7.16
N PRO A 395 20.34 13.96 7.88
CA PRO A 395 20.42 15.18 8.68
C PRO A 395 21.47 15.04 9.80
N PRO A 396 22.07 16.15 10.26
CA PRO A 396 22.80 16.16 11.53
C PRO A 396 21.91 15.68 12.68
N VAL A 397 22.51 15.01 13.66
CA VAL A 397 21.80 14.43 14.79
C VAL A 397 22.34 14.92 16.13
N LYS A 398 21.45 15.27 17.05
CA LYS A 398 21.74 15.45 18.47
C LYS A 398 21.68 14.07 19.14
N LYS A 399 22.77 13.66 19.80
CA LYS A 399 22.78 12.46 20.63
C LYS A 399 22.16 12.74 21.99
N ILE A 400 21.26 11.87 22.42
CA ILE A 400 20.63 11.91 23.74
C ILE A 400 20.90 10.56 24.40
N ASN A 401 21.41 10.58 25.63
CA ASN A 401 21.65 9.34 26.38
C ASN A 401 20.40 9.00 27.19
N LEU A 402 19.79 7.85 26.91
CA LEU A 402 18.67 7.28 27.65
C LEU A 402 19.18 6.09 28.46
N ASP A 403 19.45 6.32 29.75
CA ASP A 403 19.88 5.29 30.71
C ASP A 403 21.02 4.39 30.18
N GLY A 404 22.03 4.98 29.53
CA GLY A 404 23.18 4.27 28.97
C GLY A 404 23.06 3.88 27.49
N ILE A 405 21.92 4.10 26.84
CA ILE A 405 21.73 3.90 25.40
C ILE A 405 21.64 5.24 24.68
N ASP A 406 22.50 5.45 23.69
CA ASP A 406 22.44 6.64 22.83
C ASP A 406 21.29 6.52 21.82
N VAL A 407 20.44 7.55 21.77
CA VAL A 407 19.41 7.74 20.76
C VAL A 407 19.66 9.02 19.96
N TYR A 408 19.23 9.03 18.70
CA TYR A 408 19.53 10.08 17.75
C TYR A 408 18.29 10.92 17.45
N LEU A 409 18.37 12.22 17.73
CA LEU A 409 17.33 13.21 17.40
C LEU A 409 17.81 14.08 16.23
N PRO A 410 17.22 13.97 15.02
CA PRO A 410 17.67 14.70 13.86
C PRO A 410 17.29 16.19 13.90
N GLU A 411 18.06 16.99 13.17
CA GLU A 411 17.71 18.37 12.84
C GLU A 411 16.69 18.43 11.70
N ILE A 412 15.94 19.54 11.64
CA ILE A 412 15.00 19.80 10.56
C ILE A 412 15.79 20.24 9.32
N ILE A 413 15.64 19.50 8.22
CA ILE A 413 16.26 19.81 6.92
C ILE A 413 15.19 20.03 5.84
N ASN A 414 15.58 20.60 4.70
CA ASN A 414 14.72 20.79 3.52
C ASN A 414 13.42 21.59 3.78
N ASN A 415 13.41 22.51 4.75
CA ASN A 415 12.20 23.22 5.20
C ASN A 415 11.06 22.27 5.61
N GLY A 416 11.41 21.08 6.11
CA GLY A 416 10.45 20.13 6.67
C GLY A 416 9.72 20.69 7.88
N TRP A 417 8.53 20.18 8.15
CA TRP A 417 7.72 20.60 9.31
C TRP A 417 8.00 19.77 10.57
N MET A 418 8.72 18.65 10.45
CA MET A 418 9.13 17.80 11.57
C MET A 418 10.54 17.24 11.40
N ARG A 419 11.06 16.65 12.49
CA ARG A 419 12.39 16.04 12.59
C ARG A 419 12.37 14.61 12.04
N ASP A 420 12.36 14.49 10.71
CA ASP A 420 12.37 13.19 10.03
C ASP A 420 13.69 12.43 10.25
N CYS A 421 13.61 11.13 10.44
CA CYS A 421 14.79 10.29 10.69
C CYS A 421 15.59 9.97 9.41
N TYR A 422 14.99 9.99 8.23
CA TYR A 422 15.66 9.64 6.97
C TYR A 422 16.54 8.37 7.12
N ASP A 423 17.81 8.42 6.68
CA ASP A 423 18.79 7.33 6.81
C ASP A 423 19.77 7.51 8.00
N THR A 424 19.36 8.19 9.07
CA THR A 424 20.15 8.29 10.32
C THR A 424 20.32 6.95 11.02
N GLU A 425 21.29 6.86 11.94
CA GLU A 425 21.56 5.67 12.74
C GLU A 425 20.37 5.30 13.65
N VAL A 426 20.15 4.01 13.86
CA VAL A 426 19.19 3.51 14.85
C VAL A 426 19.85 3.49 16.24
N PRO A 427 19.14 3.83 17.33
CA PRO A 427 17.72 4.22 17.45
C PRO A 427 17.47 5.71 17.15
N CYS A 428 16.56 6.02 16.23
CA CYS A 428 16.17 7.40 15.94
C CYS A 428 14.80 7.77 16.53
N ILE A 429 14.71 8.95 17.14
CA ILE A 429 13.51 9.55 17.76
C ILE A 429 13.17 10.91 17.12
N TYR A 430 11.91 11.34 17.22
CA TYR A 430 11.40 12.56 16.56
C TYR A 430 11.22 13.74 17.52
N GLN A 431 11.16 13.45 18.80
CA GLN A 431 11.05 14.42 19.88
C GLN A 431 11.59 13.80 21.18
N GLU A 432 12.00 14.65 22.11
CA GLU A 432 12.35 14.20 23.45
C GLU A 432 11.09 13.67 24.17
N ASN A 433 11.22 12.55 24.86
CA ASN A 433 10.11 11.86 25.51
C ASN A 433 10.54 11.43 26.92
N ILE A 434 10.02 12.12 27.94
CA ILE A 434 10.35 11.87 29.35
C ILE A 434 9.88 10.51 29.86
N TYR A 435 8.93 9.89 29.17
CA TYR A 435 8.39 8.59 29.56
C TYR A 435 9.17 7.43 28.93
N LEU A 436 10.03 7.69 27.94
CA LEU A 436 10.72 6.66 27.17
C LEU A 436 11.99 6.18 27.88
N HIS A 437 12.08 4.87 28.11
CA HIS A 437 13.22 4.22 28.73
C HIS A 437 13.62 2.94 27.98
N PRO A 438 14.92 2.58 27.98
CA PRO A 438 15.33 1.25 27.55
C PRO A 438 14.80 0.19 28.53
N ARG A 439 14.58 -1.03 28.04
CA ARG A 439 14.17 -2.17 28.86
C ARG A 439 15.34 -2.81 29.60
N GLY A 440 16.53 -2.70 29.05
CA GLY A 440 17.76 -3.29 29.56
C GLY A 440 18.98 -2.44 29.19
N THR A 441 20.14 -3.07 29.16
CA THR A 441 21.42 -2.37 28.92
C THR A 441 21.81 -2.34 27.44
N SER A 442 21.12 -3.12 26.60
CA SER A 442 21.39 -3.20 25.17
C SER A 442 20.17 -2.79 24.35
N ILE A 443 20.43 -2.29 23.14
CA ILE A 443 19.36 -1.97 22.16
C ILE A 443 18.46 -3.19 21.88
N LYS A 444 19.00 -4.41 21.97
CA LYS A 444 18.27 -5.67 21.73
C LYS A 444 17.24 -5.96 22.81
N ASP A 445 17.40 -5.40 24.01
CA ASP A 445 16.43 -5.56 25.09
C ASP A 445 15.14 -4.79 24.77
N GLY A 446 15.23 -3.72 23.96
CA GLY A 446 14.08 -2.95 23.49
C GLY A 446 13.74 -1.75 24.37
N PHE A 447 12.56 -1.18 24.13
CA PHE A 447 12.16 0.12 24.69
C PHE A 447 10.76 0.04 25.30
N LYS A 448 10.51 0.81 26.35
CA LYS A 448 9.21 0.91 27.00
C LYS A 448 8.90 2.35 27.39
N MET A 449 7.63 2.62 27.68
CA MET A 449 7.24 3.87 28.31
C MET A 449 6.84 3.60 29.76
N THR A 450 7.45 4.31 30.72
CA THR A 450 7.11 4.20 32.15
C THR A 450 6.11 5.27 32.54
N GLY A 451 5.03 4.88 33.21
CA GLY A 451 3.92 5.79 33.52
C GLY A 451 2.93 5.93 32.36
N GLN A 452 1.79 6.55 32.64
CA GLN A 452 0.78 6.87 31.61
C GLN A 452 1.01 8.31 31.15
N PRO A 453 1.27 8.55 29.85
CA PRO A 453 1.41 9.91 29.35
C PRO A 453 0.13 10.71 29.57
N ASP A 454 0.27 11.92 30.08
CA ASP A 454 -0.85 12.82 30.28
C ASP A 454 -1.49 13.25 28.95
N SER A 455 -2.72 13.77 29.01
CA SER A 455 -3.50 14.13 27.84
C SER A 455 -2.87 15.26 27.00
N LEU A 456 -2.11 16.16 27.63
CA LEU A 456 -1.43 17.25 26.95
C LEU A 456 -0.25 16.73 26.12
N PHE A 457 0.54 15.82 26.70
CA PHE A 457 1.61 15.13 26.01
C PHE A 457 1.06 14.34 24.83
N VAL A 458 0.01 13.54 25.04
CA VAL A 458 -0.60 12.72 23.97
C VAL A 458 -1.10 13.58 22.81
N ARG A 459 -1.71 14.75 23.08
CA ARG A 459 -2.22 15.66 22.03
C ARG A 459 -1.12 16.43 21.29
N LYS A 460 0.01 16.71 21.95
CA LYS A 460 1.14 17.46 21.37
C LYS A 460 2.22 16.56 20.78
N TYR A 461 2.12 15.26 20.97
CA TYR A 461 3.07 14.29 20.44
C TYR A 461 3.04 14.30 18.90
N ILE A 462 4.22 14.23 18.29
CA ILE A 462 4.39 14.10 16.85
C ILE A 462 4.08 12.66 16.46
N TYR A 463 2.98 12.44 15.73
CA TYR A 463 2.55 11.11 15.28
C TYR A 463 2.92 10.77 13.88
#